data_AF-A0A2V7GUG2-F1
#
_entry.id   AF-A0A2V7GUG2-F1
#
_cell.length_a   1.000
_cell.length_b   1.000
_cell.length_c   1.000
_cell.angle_alpha   90.00
_cell.angle_beta   90.00
_cell.angle_gamma   90.00
#
_symmetry.space_group_name_H-M   'P 1'
#
loop_
_entity.id
_entity.type
_entity.pdbx_description
1 polymer ?
#
loop_
_entity_poly.entity_id
_entity_poly.type
_entity_poly.pdbx_seq_one_letter_code
_entity_poly.pdbx_strand_id
1 'polypeptide(L)'
;MAEGARDQPEARARQGQSGYSERAVVTSEQDDRAFRALTQKITRARGLVCDSYKDRCLRRRIAVRMRARGVHTFDEYGRLLEQDVREYDLLLDALTINVTKFFRNVETWRALEPRLTALWTARHGEVRVWSAGCASGEEPYTVAVALAETARRLGQETLLSRARVDATDIDRTSLERTRAAQYPEAAFTEMPRELVRRYFSAEVPRRPLPELQRIVRVLKHDLTSEPPPAPPYDLVVCRNVVIYFDRRMQERLFSLFADALAPGGVLLLGKVETLFGAARARLVLEEPRERIYRRAEAGA
;
A
#
# COMPACT_ATOMS: atom_id res chain seq x y z
N MET A 1 1.56 -69.63 -35.73
CA MET A 1 2.09 -69.85 -37.09
C MET A 1 1.93 -68.54 -37.84
N ALA A 2 2.82 -67.57 -37.57
CA ALA A 2 4.09 -67.33 -38.28
C ALA A 2 3.83 -66.49 -39.54
N GLU A 3 4.57 -65.46 -39.91
CA GLU A 3 5.60 -64.61 -39.29
C GLU A 3 5.94 -63.55 -40.37
N GLY A 4 6.51 -62.41 -39.96
CA GLY A 4 7.35 -61.58 -40.83
C GLY A 4 6.73 -60.29 -41.41
N ALA A 5 7.41 -59.15 -41.51
CA ALA A 5 8.34 -58.42 -40.64
C ALA A 5 8.63 -57.07 -41.36
N ARG A 6 8.89 -56.01 -40.57
CA ARG A 6 9.49 -54.69 -40.94
C ARG A 6 8.54 -53.76 -41.72
N ASP A 7 8.34 -52.49 -41.36
CA ASP A 7 9.32 -51.46 -41.05
C ASP A 7 8.70 -50.33 -40.21
N GLN A 8 9.48 -49.69 -39.33
CA GLN A 8 9.15 -48.40 -38.67
C GLN A 8 9.56 -47.24 -39.60
N PRO A 9 8.94 -46.06 -39.50
CA PRO A 9 9.58 -45.04 -38.66
C PRO A 9 8.60 -44.18 -37.83
N GLU A 10 9.18 -43.66 -36.76
CA GLU A 10 8.63 -42.82 -35.70
C GLU A 10 7.95 -41.53 -36.21
N ALA A 11 6.66 -41.35 -35.92
CA ALA A 11 5.94 -40.10 -36.13
C ALA A 11 5.77 -39.34 -34.81
N ARG A 12 6.43 -38.18 -34.78
CA ARG A 12 6.66 -37.26 -33.67
C ARG A 12 5.40 -36.73 -33.00
N ALA A 13 5.47 -36.68 -31.67
CA ALA A 13 4.57 -35.95 -30.77
C ALA A 13 4.45 -34.47 -31.17
N ARG A 14 3.22 -33.99 -31.39
CA ARG A 14 2.91 -32.57 -31.52
C ARG A 14 2.77 -31.94 -30.14
N GLN A 15 3.86 -31.38 -29.62
CA GLN A 15 3.83 -30.38 -28.56
C GLN A 15 3.32 -29.05 -29.14
N GLY A 16 2.12 -28.64 -28.75
CA GLY A 16 1.64 -27.28 -28.94
C GLY A 16 2.32 -26.34 -27.95
N GLN A 17 3.50 -25.84 -28.28
CA GLN A 17 4.09 -24.68 -27.62
C GLN A 17 3.44 -23.41 -28.16
N SER A 18 2.43 -22.90 -27.45
CA SER A 18 2.02 -21.50 -27.55
C SER A 18 3.10 -20.62 -26.92
N GLY A 19 4.15 -20.34 -27.69
CA GLY A 19 5.21 -19.40 -27.33
C GLY A 19 4.68 -17.97 -27.31
N TYR A 20 4.19 -17.52 -26.16
CA TYR A 20 4.20 -16.09 -25.86
C TYR A 20 5.67 -15.71 -25.63
N SER A 21 6.33 -15.26 -26.70
CA SER A 21 7.65 -14.63 -26.63
C SER A 21 7.52 -13.36 -25.80
N GLU A 22 7.89 -13.44 -24.52
CA GLU A 22 8.17 -12.29 -23.67
C GLU A 22 9.40 -11.59 -24.28
N ARG A 23 9.19 -10.64 -25.19
CA ARG A 23 10.27 -9.77 -25.67
C ARG A 23 10.71 -8.90 -24.50
N ALA A 24 11.78 -9.32 -23.82
CA ALA A 24 12.55 -8.47 -22.93
C ALA A 24 12.95 -7.21 -23.72
N VAL A 25 12.56 -6.04 -23.21
CA VAL A 25 13.10 -4.77 -23.70
C VAL A 25 14.60 -4.81 -23.41
N VAL A 26 15.43 -4.92 -24.45
CA VAL A 26 16.88 -4.84 -24.33
C VAL A 26 17.21 -3.40 -23.94
N THR A 27 17.42 -3.15 -22.65
CA THR A 27 17.95 -1.88 -22.17
C THR A 27 19.46 -1.86 -22.46
N SER A 28 19.95 -0.83 -23.14
CA SER A 28 21.38 -0.67 -23.36
C SER A 28 22.07 -0.25 -22.05
N GLU A 29 23.37 -0.55 -21.87
CA GLU A 29 24.11 -0.08 -20.69
C GLU A 29 24.05 1.45 -20.52
N GLN A 30 23.91 2.18 -21.63
CA GLN A 30 23.74 3.62 -21.65
C GLN A 30 22.39 4.04 -21.05
N ASP A 31 21.32 3.34 -21.41
CA ASP A 31 19.99 3.55 -20.83
C ASP A 31 19.97 3.25 -19.33
N ASP A 32 20.72 2.22 -18.89
CA ASP A 32 20.88 1.89 -17.46
C ASP A 32 21.65 2.95 -16.68
N ARG A 33 22.71 3.51 -17.28
CA ARG A 33 23.45 4.64 -16.68
C ARG A 33 22.58 5.89 -16.59
N ALA A 34 21.85 6.24 -17.65
CA ALA A 34 20.96 7.39 -17.69
C ALA A 34 19.80 7.25 -16.69
N PHE A 35 19.22 6.05 -16.58
CA PHE A 35 18.20 5.74 -15.57
C PHE A 35 18.73 5.95 -14.14
N ARG A 36 19.92 5.44 -13.82
CA ARG A 36 20.54 5.62 -12.49
C ARG A 36 20.85 7.09 -12.19
N ALA A 37 21.33 7.85 -13.18
CA ALA A 37 21.57 9.27 -13.02
C ALA A 37 20.27 10.04 -12.71
N LEU A 38 19.19 9.69 -13.42
CA LEU A 38 17.86 10.26 -13.20
C LEU A 38 17.32 9.92 -11.81
N THR A 39 17.41 8.66 -11.35
CA THR A 39 16.94 8.28 -10.00
C THR A 39 17.74 8.96 -8.90
N GLN A 40 19.07 9.07 -9.03
CA GLN A 40 19.90 9.83 -8.07
C GLN A 40 19.52 11.30 -8.01
N LYS A 41 19.24 11.91 -9.18
CA LYS A 41 18.74 13.29 -9.24
C LYS A 41 17.39 13.43 -8.51
N ILE A 42 16.47 12.48 -8.71
CA ILE A 42 15.18 12.43 -8.01
C ILE A 42 15.35 12.33 -6.50
N THR A 43 16.21 11.43 -6.04
CA THR A 43 16.56 11.29 -4.62
C THR A 43 17.12 12.59 -4.05
N ARG A 44 18.08 13.25 -4.73
CA ARG A 44 18.71 14.48 -4.23
C ARG A 44 17.76 15.67 -4.20
N ALA A 45 16.95 15.86 -5.23
CA ALA A 45 16.13 17.07 -5.36
C ALA A 45 14.87 17.04 -4.47
N ARG A 46 14.35 15.85 -4.16
CA ARG A 46 13.03 15.69 -3.53
C ARG A 46 12.97 14.67 -2.39
N GLY A 47 14.08 14.01 -2.05
CA GLY A 47 14.17 13.10 -0.91
C GLY A 47 13.55 11.72 -1.12
N LEU A 48 12.93 11.45 -2.28
CA LEU A 48 12.40 10.13 -2.61
C LEU A 48 13.55 9.16 -2.84
N VAL A 49 13.81 8.25 -1.90
CA VAL A 49 14.92 7.28 -1.98
C VAL A 49 14.62 6.23 -3.05
N CYS A 50 14.86 6.56 -4.33
CA CYS A 50 14.54 5.70 -5.47
C CYS A 50 15.20 4.32 -5.42
N ASP A 51 16.40 4.23 -4.84
CA ASP A 51 17.13 2.95 -4.66
C ASP A 51 16.37 1.95 -3.78
N SER A 52 15.40 2.44 -2.99
CA SER A 52 14.53 1.58 -2.19
C SER A 52 13.45 0.89 -3.02
N TYR A 53 13.21 1.32 -4.27
CA TYR A 53 12.13 0.83 -5.14
C TYR A 53 12.66 -0.13 -6.22
N LYS A 54 11.79 -1.01 -6.72
CA LYS A 54 12.15 -1.90 -7.84
C LYS A 54 12.33 -1.12 -9.15
N ASP A 55 13.51 -1.21 -9.76
CA ASP A 55 13.87 -0.60 -11.06
C ASP A 55 12.79 -0.79 -12.14
N ARG A 56 12.29 -2.02 -12.33
CA ARG A 56 11.25 -2.31 -13.34
C ARG A 56 9.97 -1.47 -13.12
N CYS A 57 9.60 -1.23 -11.86
CA CYS A 57 8.43 -0.43 -11.51
C CYS A 57 8.68 1.06 -11.82
N LEU A 58 9.81 1.59 -11.35
CA LEU A 58 10.23 2.97 -11.59
C LEU A 58 10.33 3.26 -13.09
N ARG A 59 11.05 2.43 -13.86
CA ARG A 59 11.20 2.58 -15.31
C ARG A 59 9.87 2.66 -16.03
N ARG A 60 8.94 1.75 -15.72
CA ARG A 60 7.61 1.75 -16.34
C ARG A 60 6.84 3.03 -16.04
N ARG A 61 6.88 3.53 -14.80
CA ARG A 61 6.17 4.74 -14.37
C ARG A 61 6.80 6.00 -14.99
N ILE A 62 8.13 6.10 -15.01
CA ILE A 62 8.86 7.18 -15.70
C ILE A 62 8.56 7.15 -17.20
N ALA A 63 8.56 5.99 -17.84
CA ALA A 63 8.26 5.84 -19.27
C ALA A 63 6.82 6.27 -19.64
N VAL A 64 5.87 6.24 -18.70
CA VAL A 64 4.53 6.83 -18.94
C VAL A 64 4.61 8.34 -19.04
N ARG A 65 5.35 9.00 -18.14
CA ARG A 65 5.54 10.45 -18.17
C ARG A 65 6.35 10.91 -19.38
N MET A 66 7.45 10.21 -19.67
CA MET A 66 8.27 10.44 -20.86
C MET A 66 7.41 10.43 -22.13
N ARG A 67 6.55 9.41 -22.31
CA ARG A 67 5.62 9.35 -23.45
C ARG A 67 4.60 10.50 -23.46
N ALA A 68 4.08 10.91 -22.30
CA ALA A 68 3.15 12.04 -22.22
C ALA A 68 3.79 13.39 -22.61
N ARG A 69 5.12 13.49 -22.50
CA ARG A 69 5.91 14.66 -22.91
C ARG A 69 6.62 14.49 -24.26
N GLY A 70 6.43 13.36 -24.94
CA GLY A 70 7.09 13.07 -26.22
C GLY A 70 8.60 12.88 -26.11
N VAL A 71 9.10 12.50 -24.92
CA VAL A 71 10.52 12.26 -24.65
C VAL A 71 10.83 10.77 -24.72
N HIS A 72 11.99 10.41 -25.25
CA HIS A 72 12.34 9.01 -25.53
C HIS A 72 13.58 8.49 -24.78
N THR A 73 14.35 9.37 -24.14
CA THR A 73 15.52 8.98 -23.34
C THR A 73 15.46 9.54 -21.91
N PHE A 74 16.06 8.83 -20.94
CA PHE A 74 16.11 9.30 -19.54
C PHE A 74 16.93 10.59 -19.40
N ASP A 75 17.94 10.82 -20.23
CA ASP A 75 18.75 12.04 -20.22
C ASP A 75 17.96 13.27 -20.69
N GLU A 76 17.20 13.15 -21.78
CA GLU A 76 16.28 14.21 -22.22
C GLU A 76 15.22 14.50 -21.17
N TYR A 77 14.68 13.44 -20.55
CA TYR A 77 13.66 13.60 -19.52
C TYR A 77 14.25 14.26 -18.27
N GLY A 78 15.48 13.90 -17.89
CA GLY A 78 16.23 14.56 -16.83
C GLY A 78 16.39 16.07 -17.09
N ARG A 79 16.73 16.48 -18.31
CA ARG A 79 16.82 17.90 -18.69
C ARG A 79 15.46 18.60 -18.66
N LEU A 80 14.40 17.95 -19.11
CA LEU A 80 13.04 18.49 -19.03
C LEU A 80 12.65 18.80 -17.57
N LEU A 81 12.97 17.90 -16.64
CA LEU A 81 12.67 18.09 -15.21
C LEU A 81 13.41 19.27 -14.58
N GLU A 82 14.55 19.70 -15.13
CA GLU A 82 15.25 20.92 -14.69
C GLU A 82 14.51 22.19 -15.09
N GLN A 83 13.76 22.15 -16.19
CA GLN A 83 13.12 23.31 -16.81
C GLN A 83 11.64 23.42 -16.43
N ASP A 84 10.99 22.31 -16.08
CA ASP A 84 9.57 22.24 -15.78
C ASP A 84 9.32 21.64 -14.39
N VAL A 85 9.16 22.54 -13.41
CA VAL A 85 8.85 22.16 -12.02
C VAL A 85 7.52 21.40 -11.93
N ARG A 86 6.55 21.71 -12.79
CA ARG A 86 5.24 21.03 -12.79
C ARG A 86 5.37 19.59 -13.30
N GLU A 87 6.19 19.36 -14.32
CA GLU A 87 6.46 17.99 -14.78
C GLU A 87 7.13 17.16 -13.69
N TYR A 88 7.96 17.78 -12.86
CA TYR A 88 8.54 17.11 -11.69
C TYR A 88 7.48 16.64 -10.69
N ASP A 89 6.54 17.51 -10.35
CA ASP A 89 5.44 17.15 -9.45
C ASP A 89 4.57 16.02 -10.05
N LEU A 90 4.26 16.10 -11.35
CA LEU A 90 3.52 15.06 -12.06
C LEU A 90 4.29 13.73 -12.16
N LEU A 91 5.62 13.79 -12.24
CA LEU A 91 6.45 12.60 -12.16
C LEU A 91 6.35 11.95 -10.79
N LEU A 92 6.45 12.73 -9.72
CA LEU A 92 6.30 12.20 -8.36
C LEU A 92 4.92 11.55 -8.20
N ASP A 93 3.85 12.20 -8.63
CA ASP A 93 2.49 11.63 -8.63
C ASP A 93 2.41 10.30 -9.42
N ALA A 94 3.07 10.21 -10.57
CA ALA A 94 3.11 8.99 -11.38
C ALA A 94 4.01 7.90 -10.77
N LEU A 95 5.03 8.29 -10.02
CA LEU A 95 5.85 7.38 -9.23
C LEU A 95 5.10 6.87 -8.01
N THR A 96 4.03 7.54 -7.56
CA THR A 96 3.25 7.19 -6.38
C THR A 96 1.86 6.60 -6.68
N ILE A 97 1.45 6.34 -7.94
CA ILE A 97 0.09 5.84 -8.35
C ILE A 97 -0.70 5.15 -7.22
N ASN A 98 -1.65 5.90 -6.71
CA ASN A 98 -2.39 5.70 -5.47
C ASN A 98 -3.87 5.37 -5.75
N VAL A 99 -4.15 4.38 -6.60
CA VAL A 99 -5.53 3.91 -6.78
C VAL A 99 -5.89 3.03 -5.58
N THR A 100 -6.70 3.60 -4.69
CA THR A 100 -7.29 2.90 -3.56
C THR A 100 -8.81 3.06 -3.58
N LYS A 101 -9.50 2.24 -2.78
CA LYS A 101 -10.96 2.19 -2.68
C LYS A 101 -11.34 1.96 -1.22
N PHE A 102 -12.49 2.46 -0.83
CA PHE A 102 -13.05 2.16 0.48
C PHE A 102 -13.28 0.65 0.62
N PHE A 103 -12.95 0.11 1.79
CA PHE A 103 -13.13 -1.31 2.11
C PHE A 103 -12.48 -2.26 1.10
N ARG A 104 -11.35 -1.85 0.48
CA ARG A 104 -10.61 -2.70 -0.47
C ARG A 104 -10.36 -4.08 0.10
N ASN A 105 -10.87 -5.11 -0.58
CA ASN A 105 -10.99 -6.46 -0.06
C ASN A 105 -11.76 -6.52 1.27
N VAL A 106 -13.09 -6.36 1.21
CA VAL A 106 -13.97 -6.30 2.39
C VAL A 106 -13.77 -7.46 3.38
N GLU A 107 -13.37 -8.63 2.89
CA GLU A 107 -13.10 -9.82 3.72
C GLU A 107 -11.94 -9.62 4.70
N THR A 108 -10.95 -8.80 4.33
CA THR A 108 -9.84 -8.40 5.20
C THR A 108 -10.35 -7.64 6.42
N TRP A 109 -11.28 -6.72 6.22
CA TRP A 109 -11.87 -5.92 7.29
C TRP A 109 -12.79 -6.74 8.19
N ARG A 110 -13.51 -7.72 7.62
CA ARG A 110 -14.28 -8.71 8.41
C ARG A 110 -13.38 -9.56 9.28
N ALA A 111 -12.25 -10.05 8.76
CA ALA A 111 -11.28 -10.83 9.53
C ALA A 111 -10.59 -10.00 10.64
N LEU A 112 -10.48 -8.68 10.46
CA LEU A 112 -9.92 -7.77 11.44
C LEU A 112 -10.90 -7.45 12.60
N GLU A 113 -12.21 -7.58 12.38
CA GLU A 113 -13.25 -7.18 13.32
C GLU A 113 -13.05 -7.72 14.75
N PRO A 114 -12.74 -9.02 14.98
CA PRO A 114 -12.54 -9.53 16.34
C PRO A 114 -11.41 -8.80 17.08
N ARG A 115 -10.38 -8.36 16.35
CA ARG A 115 -9.25 -7.62 16.92
C ARG A 115 -9.66 -6.19 17.26
N LEU A 116 -10.45 -5.53 16.41
CA LEU A 116 -11.01 -4.20 16.73
C LEU A 116 -11.91 -4.25 17.97
N THR A 117 -12.71 -5.32 18.11
CA THR A 117 -13.52 -5.55 19.31
C THR A 117 -12.63 -5.69 20.54
N ALA A 118 -11.58 -6.50 20.47
CA ALA A 118 -10.62 -6.67 21.55
C ALA A 118 -9.90 -5.36 21.93
N LEU A 119 -9.56 -4.51 20.94
CA LEU A 119 -8.99 -3.18 21.20
C LEU A 119 -9.93 -2.32 22.03
N TRP A 120 -11.24 -2.35 21.74
CA TRP A 120 -12.21 -1.58 22.50
C TRP A 120 -12.50 -2.12 23.89
N THR A 121 -12.50 -3.45 24.07
CA THR A 121 -12.83 -4.08 25.35
C THR A 121 -11.64 -4.16 26.31
N ALA A 122 -10.42 -4.37 25.79
CA ALA A 122 -9.23 -4.56 26.62
C ALA A 122 -8.53 -3.24 27.00
N ARG A 123 -8.71 -2.16 26.23
CA ARG A 123 -8.09 -0.87 26.51
C ARG A 123 -9.07 0.10 27.15
N HIS A 124 -8.60 0.80 28.17
CA HIS A 124 -9.29 1.97 28.75
C HIS A 124 -8.73 3.31 28.25
N GLY A 125 -7.59 3.30 27.54
CA GLY A 125 -6.90 4.49 27.00
C GLY A 125 -7.21 4.81 25.53
N GLU A 126 -6.38 5.65 24.92
CA GLU A 126 -6.46 5.97 23.49
C GLU A 126 -6.18 4.73 22.63
N VAL A 127 -6.91 4.56 21.52
CA VAL A 127 -6.64 3.54 20.49
C VAL A 127 -5.94 4.23 19.33
N ARG A 128 -4.68 3.86 19.10
CA ARG A 128 -3.83 4.48 18.06
C ARG A 128 -3.68 3.56 16.87
N VAL A 129 -4.03 4.06 15.70
CA VAL A 129 -3.87 3.36 14.42
C VAL A 129 -2.95 4.15 13.50
N TRP A 130 -2.10 3.45 12.77
CA TRP A 130 -1.29 4.02 11.69
C TRP A 130 -1.67 3.40 10.34
N SER A 131 -2.19 4.21 9.42
CA SER A 131 -2.30 3.84 7.99
C SER A 131 -1.07 4.38 7.26
N ALA A 132 -0.13 3.49 6.99
CA ALA A 132 1.19 3.76 6.44
C ALA A 132 1.18 3.62 4.91
N GLY A 133 1.26 4.75 4.21
CA GLY A 133 1.05 4.84 2.75
C GLY A 133 -0.43 4.90 2.40
N CYS A 134 -1.12 5.89 2.96
CA CYS A 134 -2.57 6.02 2.97
C CYS A 134 -3.19 6.43 1.62
N ALA A 135 -2.38 6.76 0.61
CA ALA A 135 -2.86 7.20 -0.69
C ALA A 135 -3.85 8.38 -0.55
N SER A 136 -4.93 8.41 -1.34
CA SER A 136 -5.95 9.46 -1.31
C SER A 136 -6.93 9.39 -0.12
N GLY A 137 -6.65 8.54 0.88
CA GLY A 137 -7.34 8.57 2.17
C GLY A 137 -8.47 7.56 2.36
N GLU A 138 -8.79 6.76 1.34
CA GLU A 138 -9.82 5.73 1.44
C GLU A 138 -9.50 4.69 2.53
N GLU A 139 -8.24 4.33 2.72
CA GLU A 139 -7.81 3.38 3.76
C GLU A 139 -7.98 3.93 5.20
N PRO A 140 -7.42 5.10 5.58
CA PRO A 140 -7.60 5.62 6.94
C PRO A 140 -9.06 5.91 7.29
N TYR A 141 -9.88 6.33 6.32
CA TYR A 141 -11.32 6.46 6.56
C TYR A 141 -12.04 5.12 6.61
N THR A 142 -11.58 4.08 5.90
CA THR A 142 -12.07 2.70 6.09
C THR A 142 -11.78 2.21 7.50
N VAL A 143 -10.57 2.46 8.02
CA VAL A 143 -10.21 2.18 9.42
C VAL A 143 -11.15 2.94 10.37
N ALA A 144 -11.36 4.24 10.15
CA ALA A 144 -12.24 5.05 10.98
C ALA A 144 -13.67 4.49 11.02
N VAL A 145 -14.22 4.10 9.86
CA VAL A 145 -15.54 3.44 9.77
C VAL A 145 -15.55 2.12 10.51
N ALA A 146 -14.53 1.28 10.35
CA ALA A 146 -14.45 -0.01 11.03
C ALA A 146 -14.44 0.16 12.55
N LEU A 147 -13.65 1.10 13.07
CA LEU A 147 -13.61 1.44 14.50
C LEU A 147 -14.97 1.94 15.01
N ALA A 148 -15.62 2.83 14.25
CA ALA A 148 -16.93 3.38 14.59
C ALA A 148 -18.03 2.32 14.58
N GLU A 149 -18.00 1.41 13.61
CA GLU A 149 -18.97 0.32 13.50
C GLU A 149 -18.78 -0.70 14.63
N THR A 150 -17.55 -1.01 15.02
CA THR A 150 -17.28 -1.86 16.19
C THR A 150 -17.78 -1.19 17.47
N ALA A 151 -17.48 0.09 17.71
CA ALA A 151 -17.97 0.83 18.87
C ALA A 151 -19.51 0.84 18.93
N ARG A 152 -20.16 1.05 17.79
CA ARG A 152 -21.63 0.99 17.66
C ARG A 152 -22.19 -0.39 17.99
N ARG A 153 -21.57 -1.48 17.50
CA ARG A 153 -22.01 -2.87 17.80
C ARG A 153 -21.89 -3.21 19.29
N LEU A 154 -20.93 -2.62 19.98
CA LEU A 154 -20.78 -2.73 21.43
C LEU A 154 -21.78 -1.87 22.22
N GLY A 155 -22.58 -1.02 21.55
CA GLY A 155 -23.46 -0.05 22.20
C GLY A 155 -22.70 1.10 22.90
N GLN A 156 -21.45 1.36 22.48
CA GLN A 156 -20.52 2.28 23.13
C GLN A 156 -19.92 3.27 22.13
N GLU A 157 -20.76 3.99 21.38
CA GLU A 157 -20.33 4.92 20.32
C GLU A 157 -19.34 6.01 20.81
N THR A 158 -19.40 6.38 22.09
CA THR A 158 -18.50 7.36 22.71
C THR A 158 -17.04 6.91 22.71
N LEU A 159 -16.75 5.61 22.57
CA LEU A 159 -15.40 5.06 22.43
C LEU A 159 -14.65 5.65 21.25
N LEU A 160 -15.35 6.01 20.16
CA LEU A 160 -14.73 6.58 18.98
C LEU A 160 -13.92 7.85 19.28
N SER A 161 -14.32 8.63 20.30
CA SER A 161 -13.59 9.84 20.71
C SER A 161 -12.16 9.55 21.21
N ARG A 162 -11.89 8.31 21.63
CA ARG A 162 -10.59 7.79 22.06
C ARG A 162 -9.76 7.25 20.90
N ALA A 163 -10.26 7.22 19.66
CA ALA A 163 -9.49 6.76 18.51
C ALA A 163 -8.61 7.89 17.94
N ARG A 164 -7.42 7.52 17.45
CA ARG A 164 -6.60 8.33 16.57
C ARG A 164 -6.09 7.46 15.42
N VAL A 165 -6.18 7.99 14.21
CA VAL A 165 -5.70 7.35 12.99
C VAL A 165 -4.68 8.29 12.34
N ASP A 166 -3.39 8.00 12.49
CA ASP A 166 -2.35 8.68 11.73
C ASP A 166 -2.38 8.14 10.30
N ALA A 167 -2.74 9.00 9.35
CA ALA A 167 -2.76 8.72 7.92
C ALA A 167 -1.52 9.36 7.29
N THR A 168 -0.60 8.54 6.80
CA THR A 168 0.68 9.04 6.31
C THR A 168 0.98 8.64 4.88
N ASP A 169 1.60 9.54 4.13
CA ASP A 169 2.06 9.28 2.77
C ASP A 169 3.22 10.25 2.43
N ILE A 170 3.99 9.91 1.40
CA ILE A 170 5.03 10.78 0.86
C ILE A 170 4.45 11.71 -0.23
N ASP A 171 3.37 11.27 -0.89
CA ASP A 171 2.73 12.00 -1.98
C ASP A 171 1.85 13.16 -1.47
N ARG A 172 2.29 14.38 -1.76
CA ARG A 172 1.59 15.60 -1.36
C ARG A 172 0.16 15.65 -1.93
N THR A 173 -0.02 15.29 -3.19
CA THR A 173 -1.31 15.36 -3.88
C THR A 173 -2.33 14.44 -3.22
N SER A 174 -1.90 13.23 -2.87
CA SER A 174 -2.71 12.27 -2.12
C SER A 174 -3.06 12.77 -0.73
N LEU A 175 -2.12 13.35 0.02
CA LEU A 175 -2.40 13.94 1.33
C LEU A 175 -3.40 15.11 1.26
N GLU A 176 -3.32 15.95 0.23
CA GLU A 176 -4.28 17.03 0.00
C GLU A 176 -5.69 16.47 -0.25
N ARG A 177 -5.82 15.37 -1.00
CA ARG A 177 -7.11 14.67 -1.20
C ARG A 177 -7.63 14.07 0.11
N THR A 178 -6.76 13.43 0.91
CA THR A 178 -7.13 12.88 2.22
C THR A 178 -7.64 13.97 3.17
N ARG A 179 -7.02 15.16 3.16
CA ARG A 179 -7.48 16.33 3.95
C ARG A 179 -8.78 16.91 3.42
N ALA A 180 -8.97 16.97 2.10
CA ALA A 180 -10.20 17.46 1.49
C ALA A 180 -11.41 16.56 1.77
N ALA A 181 -11.15 15.26 2.03
CA ALA A 181 -12.11 14.25 2.44
C ALA A 181 -13.35 14.18 1.54
N GLN A 182 -13.13 14.29 0.23
CA GLN A 182 -14.17 14.31 -0.80
C GLN A 182 -13.92 13.17 -1.78
N TYR A 183 -14.89 12.28 -1.90
CA TYR A 183 -14.73 11.04 -2.64
C TYR A 183 -15.83 10.87 -3.69
N PRO A 184 -15.47 10.52 -4.95
CA PRO A 184 -16.45 10.22 -5.98
C PRO A 184 -17.16 8.89 -5.66
N GLU A 185 -18.34 8.68 -6.25
CA GLU A 185 -19.12 7.44 -6.05
C GLU A 185 -18.31 6.17 -6.39
N ALA A 186 -17.40 6.27 -7.38
CA ALA A 186 -16.53 5.16 -7.79
C ALA A 186 -15.57 4.67 -6.68
N ALA A 187 -15.29 5.46 -5.65
CA ALA A 187 -14.45 5.05 -4.53
C ALA A 187 -15.16 4.03 -3.60
N PHE A 188 -16.50 3.94 -3.67
CA PHE A 188 -17.34 3.14 -2.77
C PHE A 188 -17.76 1.78 -3.34
N THR A 189 -17.23 1.37 -4.51
CA THR A 189 -17.69 0.15 -5.21
C THR A 189 -17.54 -1.14 -4.40
N GLU A 190 -16.61 -1.18 -3.45
CA GLU A 190 -16.35 -2.35 -2.59
C GLU A 190 -16.91 -2.18 -1.16
N MET A 191 -17.43 -1.00 -0.84
CA MET A 191 -17.94 -0.69 0.49
C MET A 191 -19.41 -1.11 0.62
N PRO A 192 -19.80 -1.83 1.70
CA PRO A 192 -21.20 -2.16 1.94
C PRO A 192 -22.08 -0.90 1.99
N ARG A 193 -23.19 -0.89 1.24
CA ARG A 193 -24.02 0.31 1.02
C ARG A 193 -24.61 0.87 2.31
N GLU A 194 -24.88 0.01 3.29
CA GLU A 194 -25.35 0.40 4.62
C GLU A 194 -24.30 1.20 5.39
N LEU A 195 -23.02 0.88 5.25
CA LEU A 195 -21.94 1.66 5.87
C LEU A 195 -21.78 3.00 5.15
N VAL A 196 -21.91 3.03 3.82
CA VAL A 196 -21.89 4.30 3.05
C VAL A 196 -22.98 5.24 3.56
N ARG A 197 -24.24 4.76 3.65
CA ARG A 197 -25.36 5.56 4.13
C ARG A 197 -25.21 6.04 5.58
N ARG A 198 -24.56 5.23 6.42
CA ARG A 198 -24.39 5.53 7.86
C ARG A 198 -23.27 6.53 8.13
N TYR A 199 -22.18 6.47 7.36
CA TYR A 199 -20.92 7.13 7.70
C TYR A 199 -20.45 8.17 6.69
N PHE A 200 -21.22 8.42 5.63
CA PHE A 200 -20.90 9.42 4.61
C PHE A 200 -22.11 10.29 4.28
N SER A 201 -21.84 11.50 3.79
CA SER A 201 -22.85 12.40 3.27
C SER A 201 -23.62 11.78 2.09
N ALA A 202 -24.88 12.18 1.93
CA ALA A 202 -25.72 11.76 0.82
C ALA A 202 -25.25 12.37 -0.52
N GLU A 203 -24.78 13.61 -0.49
CA GLU A 203 -24.33 14.38 -1.66
C GLU A 203 -22.99 13.88 -2.21
N VAL A 204 -22.81 13.99 -3.53
CA VAL A 204 -21.58 13.66 -4.26
C VAL A 204 -20.84 14.95 -4.63
N PRO A 205 -19.50 15.05 -4.42
CA PRO A 205 -18.63 14.04 -3.82
C PRO A 205 -18.97 13.77 -2.35
N ARG A 206 -18.98 12.49 -1.98
CA ARG A 206 -19.31 12.07 -0.62
C ARG A 206 -18.19 12.43 0.34
N ARG A 207 -18.57 12.81 1.56
CA ARG A 207 -17.64 13.14 2.65
C ARG A 207 -17.85 12.20 3.83
N PRO A 208 -16.80 11.70 4.48
CA PRO A 208 -16.93 11.02 5.78
C PRO A 208 -17.62 11.96 6.78
N LEU A 209 -18.42 11.43 7.70
CA LEU A 209 -19.04 12.26 8.73
C LEU A 209 -18.00 12.94 9.64
N PRO A 210 -18.31 14.11 10.25
CA PRO A 210 -17.35 14.90 11.03
C PRO A 210 -16.65 14.10 12.14
N GLU A 211 -17.33 13.15 12.75
CA GLU A 211 -16.78 12.30 13.80
C GLU A 211 -15.67 11.36 13.33
N LEU A 212 -15.71 10.95 12.06
CA LEU A 212 -14.65 10.16 11.43
C LEU A 212 -13.48 11.06 11.04
N GLN A 213 -13.75 12.24 10.48
CA GLN A 213 -12.72 13.22 10.12
C GLN A 213 -11.89 13.65 11.33
N ARG A 214 -12.54 13.86 12.49
CA ARG A 214 -11.89 14.30 13.72
C ARG A 214 -10.86 13.31 14.27
N ILE A 215 -10.97 12.01 13.96
CA ILE A 215 -10.01 11.00 14.43
C ILE A 215 -8.88 10.73 13.42
N VAL A 216 -8.99 11.22 12.18
CA VAL A 216 -7.98 11.04 11.14
C VAL A 216 -7.02 12.23 11.11
N ARG A 217 -5.74 11.98 11.35
CA ARG A 217 -4.67 12.98 11.32
C ARG A 217 -3.78 12.74 10.10
N VAL A 218 -3.71 13.70 9.18
CA VAL A 218 -2.98 13.57 7.92
C VAL A 218 -1.57 14.15 8.00
N LEU A 219 -0.54 13.32 7.85
CA LEU A 219 0.87 13.70 8.00
C LEU A 219 1.67 13.34 6.74
N LYS A 220 2.60 14.21 6.34
CA LYS A 220 3.64 13.83 5.37
C LYS A 220 4.65 12.95 6.09
N HIS A 221 4.99 11.80 5.51
CA HIS A 221 5.94 10.85 6.09
C HIS A 221 6.56 9.98 5.00
N ASP A 222 7.87 9.90 4.97
CA ASP A 222 8.61 8.93 4.17
C ASP A 222 8.93 7.67 4.99
N LEU A 223 8.24 6.57 4.68
CA LEU A 223 8.44 5.26 5.32
C LEU A 223 9.89 4.75 5.21
N THR A 224 10.66 5.19 4.22
CA THR A 224 12.02 4.68 3.97
C THR A 224 13.08 5.35 4.84
N SER A 225 12.80 6.51 5.41
CA SER A 225 13.80 7.36 6.05
C SER A 225 13.38 7.88 7.42
N GLU A 226 12.08 8.06 7.68
CA GLU A 226 11.57 8.67 8.90
C GLU A 226 11.12 7.62 9.94
N PRO A 227 11.26 7.91 11.25
CA PRO A 227 10.74 7.05 12.31
C PRO A 227 9.20 7.05 12.33
N PRO A 228 8.54 6.04 12.94
CA PRO A 228 7.09 6.03 13.11
C PRO A 228 6.57 7.33 13.78
N PRO A 229 5.42 7.89 13.37
CA PRO A 229 5.00 9.22 13.82
C PRO A 229 4.75 9.34 15.32
N ALA A 230 4.04 8.36 15.92
CA ALA A 230 3.61 8.42 17.31
C ALA A 230 3.42 7.03 17.97
N PRO A 231 4.46 6.18 17.99
CA PRO A 231 4.39 4.86 18.62
C PRO A 231 4.20 4.97 20.16
N PRO A 232 3.68 3.92 20.82
CA PRO A 232 3.25 2.65 20.23
C PRO A 232 1.85 2.73 19.57
N TYR A 233 1.64 1.93 18.53
CA TYR A 233 0.37 1.76 17.82
C TYR A 233 -0.33 0.46 18.18
N ASP A 234 -1.65 0.48 18.28
CA ASP A 234 -2.48 -0.71 18.50
C ASP A 234 -2.76 -1.47 17.21
N LEU A 235 -2.80 -0.73 16.10
CA LEU A 235 -2.95 -1.27 14.76
C LEU A 235 -2.04 -0.49 13.80
N VAL A 236 -1.28 -1.21 13.00
CA VAL A 236 -0.57 -0.67 11.84
C VAL A 236 -1.19 -1.32 10.60
N VAL A 237 -1.64 -0.52 9.66
CA VAL A 237 -2.15 -0.93 8.35
C VAL A 237 -1.16 -0.43 7.30
N CYS A 238 -0.55 -1.34 6.55
CA CYS A 238 0.33 -0.99 5.44
C CYS A 238 0.06 -1.97 4.29
N ARG A 239 -0.88 -1.60 3.40
CA ARG A 239 -1.38 -2.51 2.36
C ARG A 239 -1.05 -2.00 0.98
N ASN A 240 -0.50 -2.88 0.15
CA ASN A 240 -0.16 -2.59 -1.25
C ASN A 240 0.87 -1.47 -1.43
N VAL A 241 1.69 -1.22 -0.41
CA VAL A 241 2.77 -0.22 -0.40
C VAL A 241 4.12 -0.95 -0.43
N VAL A 242 4.27 -1.97 0.41
CA VAL A 242 5.53 -2.68 0.61
C VAL A 242 5.99 -3.40 -0.67
N ILE A 243 5.05 -3.80 -1.54
CA ILE A 243 5.34 -4.45 -2.84
C ILE A 243 6.24 -3.62 -3.77
N TYR A 244 6.30 -2.30 -3.60
CA TYR A 244 7.09 -1.41 -4.44
C TYR A 244 8.57 -1.40 -4.07
N PHE A 245 8.90 -1.80 -2.84
CA PHE A 245 10.25 -1.75 -2.34
C PHE A 245 11.07 -3.01 -2.64
N ASP A 246 12.39 -2.88 -2.61
CA ASP A 246 13.34 -3.98 -2.69
C ASP A 246 13.32 -4.84 -1.41
N ARG A 247 13.93 -6.03 -1.47
CA ARG A 247 13.85 -6.99 -0.35
C ARG A 247 14.44 -6.45 0.95
N ARG A 248 15.53 -5.67 0.86
CA ARG A 248 16.23 -5.10 2.02
C ARG A 248 15.36 -4.05 2.72
N MET A 249 14.72 -3.18 1.95
CA MET A 249 13.82 -2.16 2.48
C MET A 249 12.55 -2.79 3.05
N GLN A 250 11.98 -3.80 2.38
CA GLN A 250 10.83 -4.54 2.90
C GLN A 250 11.11 -5.12 4.29
N GLU A 251 12.27 -5.77 4.49
CA GLU A 251 12.66 -6.32 5.80
C GLU A 251 12.84 -5.24 6.87
N ARG A 252 13.42 -4.08 6.49
CA ARG A 252 13.55 -2.93 7.39
C ARG A 252 12.18 -2.38 7.80
N LEU A 253 11.25 -2.22 6.84
CA LEU A 253 9.89 -1.75 7.10
C LEU A 253 9.13 -2.70 8.03
N PHE A 254 9.23 -4.01 7.78
CA PHE A 254 8.61 -5.00 8.66
C PHE A 254 9.15 -4.94 10.09
N SER A 255 10.46 -4.72 10.24
CA SER A 255 11.06 -4.53 11.56
C SER A 255 10.57 -3.25 12.23
N LEU A 256 10.50 -2.15 11.48
CA LEU A 256 9.97 -0.86 11.92
C LEU A 256 8.50 -0.96 12.37
N PHE A 257 7.65 -1.65 11.61
CA PHE A 257 6.25 -1.87 12.00
C PHE A 257 6.16 -2.73 13.26
N ALA A 258 6.96 -3.79 13.35
CA ALA A 258 7.01 -4.61 14.56
C ALA A 258 7.43 -3.78 15.78
N ASP A 259 8.44 -2.91 15.66
CA ASP A 259 8.89 -2.01 16.73
C ASP A 259 7.84 -0.97 17.13
N ALA A 260 7.11 -0.44 16.16
CA ALA A 260 6.10 0.59 16.36
C ALA A 260 4.83 0.09 17.06
N LEU A 261 4.57 -1.22 17.07
CA LEU A 261 3.36 -1.78 17.67
C LEU A 261 3.42 -1.85 19.20
N ALA A 262 2.30 -1.67 19.89
CA ALA A 262 2.17 -2.03 21.29
C ALA A 262 2.27 -3.56 21.46
N PRO A 263 2.64 -4.09 22.64
CA PRO A 263 2.41 -5.50 22.97
C PRO A 263 0.96 -5.89 22.68
N GLY A 264 0.75 -7.00 21.98
CA GLY A 264 -0.58 -7.44 21.52
C GLY A 264 -1.16 -6.65 20.34
N GLY A 265 -0.46 -5.62 19.84
CA GLY A 265 -0.87 -4.83 18.69
C GLY A 265 -0.88 -5.62 17.38
N VAL A 266 -1.60 -5.12 16.37
CA VAL A 266 -1.87 -5.83 15.13
C VAL A 266 -1.19 -5.16 13.94
N LEU A 267 -0.53 -5.94 13.09
CA LEU A 267 -0.07 -5.51 11.76
C LEU A 267 -0.99 -6.13 10.69
N LEU A 268 -1.57 -5.28 9.85
CA LEU A 268 -2.32 -5.69 8.68
C LEU A 268 -1.54 -5.31 7.40
N LEU A 269 -1.16 -6.33 6.61
CA LEU A 269 -0.53 -6.15 5.30
C LEU A 269 -1.52 -6.43 4.15
N GLY A 270 -1.15 -6.08 2.92
CA GLY A 270 -1.90 -6.44 1.72
C GLY A 270 -1.77 -7.93 1.42
N LYS A 271 -2.79 -8.53 0.77
CA LYS A 271 -2.88 -10.01 0.58
C LYS A 271 -1.65 -10.66 -0.08
N VAL A 272 -0.99 -9.93 -0.97
CA VAL A 272 0.20 -10.40 -1.71
C VAL A 272 1.51 -10.08 -0.99
N GLU A 273 1.46 -9.34 0.11
CA GLU A 273 2.62 -8.97 0.92
C GLU A 273 2.83 -10.04 1.98
N THR A 274 4.05 -10.55 2.08
CA THR A 274 4.40 -11.62 3.02
C THR A 274 5.52 -11.14 3.92
N LEU A 275 5.30 -11.24 5.23
CA LEU A 275 6.31 -10.95 6.24
C LEU A 275 7.51 -11.90 6.14
N PHE A 276 8.71 -11.36 6.10
CA PHE A 276 9.97 -12.12 6.18
C PHE A 276 11.02 -11.36 7.01
N GLY A 277 12.17 -12.00 7.24
CA GLY A 277 13.26 -11.42 8.02
C GLY A 277 13.03 -11.47 9.53
N ALA A 278 13.81 -10.67 10.26
CA ALA A 278 13.83 -10.67 11.73
C ALA A 278 12.46 -10.40 12.38
N ALA A 279 11.59 -9.64 11.72
CA ALA A 279 10.24 -9.32 12.22
C ALA A 279 9.36 -10.57 12.44
N ARG A 280 9.64 -11.69 11.76
CA ARG A 280 8.90 -12.97 11.94
C ARG A 280 9.01 -13.54 13.35
N ALA A 281 10.09 -13.23 14.08
CA ALA A 281 10.25 -13.68 15.45
C ALA A 281 9.35 -12.92 16.44
N ARG A 282 8.82 -11.76 16.03
CA ARG A 282 8.07 -10.83 16.91
C ARG A 282 6.59 -10.72 16.54
N LEU A 283 6.22 -11.20 15.36
CA LEU A 283 4.88 -11.11 14.78
C LEU A 283 4.35 -12.49 14.43
N VAL A 284 3.30 -12.92 15.14
CA VAL A 284 2.60 -14.17 14.92
C VAL A 284 1.54 -13.98 13.84
N LEU A 285 1.54 -14.82 12.81
CA LEU A 285 0.52 -14.79 11.75
C LEU A 285 -0.77 -15.43 12.28
N GLU A 286 -1.83 -14.65 12.41
CA GLU A 286 -3.13 -15.14 12.90
C GLU A 286 -4.12 -15.41 11.76
N GLU A 287 -4.15 -14.57 10.73
CA GLU A 287 -5.00 -14.78 9.55
C GLU A 287 -4.15 -14.89 8.29
N PRO A 288 -3.75 -16.11 7.87
CA PRO A 288 -2.87 -16.30 6.71
C PRO A 288 -3.43 -15.73 5.40
N ARG A 289 -4.74 -15.86 5.18
CA ARG A 289 -5.41 -15.39 3.95
C ARG A 289 -5.47 -13.87 3.85
N GLU A 290 -5.60 -13.21 5.00
CA GLU A 290 -5.82 -11.77 5.09
C GLU A 290 -4.57 -11.00 5.57
N ARG A 291 -3.47 -11.72 5.84
CA ARG A 291 -2.17 -11.16 6.25
C ARG A 291 -2.27 -10.30 7.51
N ILE A 292 -2.99 -10.81 8.50
CA ILE A 292 -3.11 -10.22 9.83
C ILE A 292 -2.11 -10.89 10.77
N TYR A 293 -1.24 -10.08 11.36
CA TYR A 293 -0.22 -10.50 12.30
C TYR A 293 -0.43 -9.82 13.65
N ARG A 294 -0.11 -10.51 14.74
CA ARG A 294 -0.14 -9.94 16.09
C ARG A 294 1.27 -9.88 16.67
N ARG A 295 1.62 -8.75 17.30
CA ARG A 295 2.85 -8.61 18.08
C ARG A 295 2.72 -9.41 19.36
N ALA A 296 3.70 -10.27 19.62
CA ALA A 296 3.76 -11.03 20.87
C ALA A 296 3.74 -10.09 22.08
N GLU A 297 3.09 -10.53 23.17
CA GLU A 297 3.17 -9.81 24.44
C GLU A 297 4.57 -9.96 25.03
N ALA A 298 5.03 -8.93 25.76
CA ALA A 298 6.33 -9.02 26.41
C ALA A 298 6.24 -10.06 27.54
N GLY A 299 6.85 -11.24 27.35
CA GLY A 299 6.93 -12.30 28.36
C GLY A 299 6.36 -13.66 27.98
N ALA A 300 6.12 -13.95 26.69
CA ALA A 300 5.81 -15.30 26.20
C ALA A 300 7.03 -15.96 25.55
#